data_AF-A0A1H8P2H1-F1
#
_entry.id   AF-A0A1H8P2H1-F1
#
_cell.length_a   1.000
_cell.length_b   1.000
_cell.length_c   1.000
_cell.angle_alpha   90.00
_cell.angle_beta   90.00
_cell.angle_gamma   90.00
#
_symmetry.space_group_name_H-M   'P 1'
#
loop_
_entity.id
_entity.type
_entity.pdbx_description
1 polymer ?
#
loop_
_entity_poly.entity_id
_entity_poly.type
_entity_poly.pdbx_seq_one_letter_code
_entity_poly.pdbx_strand_id
1 'polypeptide(L)'
;MQAFFDALKYHMKNTNMVMVMLRFKIKEMLAKKEFSENRRITISEVAEATGIHRMTLSKMINHRGYNTGTENVDRLCEYFGCQVEDVIEYVPMSDKPDATG
;
A
#
# COMPACT_ATOMS: atom_id res chain seq x y z
N MET A 1 39.34 13.11 1.94
CA MET A 1 38.17 13.84 1.39
C MET A 1 37.06 12.89 0.95
N GLN A 2 37.37 11.81 0.21
CA GLN A 2 36.38 10.81 -0.24
C GLN A 2 35.62 10.13 0.91
N ALA A 3 36.31 9.62 1.93
CA ALA A 3 35.68 8.99 3.10
C ALA A 3 34.76 9.93 3.91
N PHE A 4 35.01 11.25 3.86
CA PHE A 4 34.16 12.25 4.51
C PHE A 4 32.88 12.49 3.69
N PHE A 5 32.98 12.55 2.36
CA PHE A 5 31.81 12.59 1.48
C PHE A 5 30.98 11.29 1.54
N ASP A 6 31.62 10.13 1.69
CA ASP A 6 30.93 8.84 1.83
C ASP A 6 30.25 8.72 3.20
N ALA A 7 30.87 9.21 4.28
CA ALA A 7 30.24 9.33 5.59
C ALA A 7 29.09 10.35 5.59
N LEU A 8 29.22 11.48 4.88
CA LEU A 8 28.13 12.46 4.72
C LEU A 8 26.98 11.90 3.88
N LYS A 9 27.25 11.13 2.83
CA LYS A 9 26.22 10.40 2.06
C LYS A 9 25.54 9.31 2.90
N TYR A 10 26.29 8.64 3.77
CA TYR A 10 25.76 7.66 4.72
C TYR A 10 24.86 8.34 5.77
N HIS A 11 25.29 9.47 6.32
CA HIS A 11 24.49 10.27 7.27
C HIS A 11 23.27 10.95 6.63
N MET A 12 23.35 11.38 5.37
CA MET A 12 22.18 11.87 4.62
C MET A 12 21.16 10.76 4.29
N LYS A 13 21.58 9.50 4.22
CA LYS A 13 20.67 8.35 4.09
C LYS A 13 20.10 7.89 5.44
N ASN A 14 20.67 8.35 6.55
CA ASN A 14 20.38 7.84 7.90
C ASN A 14 20.02 8.98 8.87
N THR A 15 19.17 9.89 8.40
CA THR A 15 18.34 10.72 9.30
C THR A 15 17.42 9.76 10.04
N ASN A 16 17.29 9.91 11.36
CA ASN A 16 16.29 9.22 12.18
C ASN A 16 14.89 9.35 11.53
N MET A 17 14.52 8.37 10.72
CA MET A 17 13.31 8.36 9.93
C MET A 17 12.42 7.28 10.53
N VAL A 18 11.66 7.65 11.56
CA VAL A 18 10.45 6.89 11.89
C VAL A 18 9.53 7.06 10.68
N MET A 19 9.69 6.18 9.69
CA MET A 19 8.86 6.11 8.50
C MET A 19 7.50 5.55 8.92
N VAL A 20 6.67 6.42 9.45
CA VAL A 20 5.24 6.13 9.59
C VAL A 20 4.68 5.95 8.18
N MET A 21 4.15 4.76 7.87
CA MET A 21 3.52 4.53 6.56
C MET A 21 2.09 4.02 6.69
N LEU A 22 1.23 4.49 5.79
CA LEU A 22 -0.04 3.86 5.53
C LEU A 22 0.18 2.70 4.56
N ARG A 23 -0.23 1.51 4.97
CA ARG A 23 -0.26 0.30 4.16
C ARG A 23 -1.68 0.08 3.65
N PHE A 24 -1.82 -0.19 2.35
CA PHE A 24 -3.10 -0.55 1.76
C PHE A 24 -3.29 -2.08 1.76
N LYS A 25 -4.37 -2.55 2.38
CA LYS A 25 -4.72 -3.96 2.55
C LYS A 25 -5.56 -4.51 1.39
N ILE A 26 -5.38 -3.99 0.18
CA ILE A 26 -6.22 -4.38 -0.99
C ILE A 26 -6.13 -5.89 -1.29
N LYS A 27 -4.96 -6.51 -1.17
CA LYS A 27 -4.81 -7.97 -1.35
C LYS A 27 -5.64 -8.77 -0.35
N GLU A 28 -5.69 -8.32 0.91
CA GLU A 28 -6.46 -8.98 1.97
C GLU A 28 -7.96 -8.81 1.72
N MET A 29 -8.38 -7.61 1.32
CA MET A 29 -9.77 -7.32 0.98
C MET A 29 -10.26 -8.11 -0.24
N LEU A 30 -9.40 -8.31 -1.25
CA LEU A 30 -9.71 -9.17 -2.38
C LEU A 30 -9.88 -10.62 -1.94
N ALA A 31 -8.95 -11.17 -1.18
CA ALA A 31 -9.06 -12.54 -0.69
C ALA A 31 -10.34 -12.75 0.14
N LYS A 32 -10.71 -11.77 1.00
CA LYS A 32 -11.95 -11.80 1.78
C LYS A 32 -13.18 -11.82 0.86
N LYS A 33 -13.22 -10.96 -0.16
CA LYS A 33 -14.33 -10.88 -1.11
C LYS A 33 -14.43 -12.14 -1.98
N GLU A 34 -13.29 -12.63 -2.51
CA GLU A 34 -13.21 -13.89 -3.28
C GLU A 34 -13.75 -15.07 -2.49
N PHE A 35 -13.39 -15.18 -1.21
CA PHE A 35 -13.91 -16.21 -0.32
C PHE A 35 -15.43 -16.06 -0.11
N SER A 36 -15.92 -14.84 0.13
CA SER A 36 -17.35 -14.61 0.35
C SER A 36 -18.22 -14.85 -0.88
N GLU A 37 -17.70 -14.58 -2.08
CA GLU A 37 -18.42 -14.72 -3.34
C GLU A 37 -18.16 -16.07 -4.04
N ASN A 38 -17.29 -16.90 -3.47
CA ASN A 38 -16.85 -18.18 -4.02
C ASN A 38 -16.41 -18.10 -5.49
N ARG A 39 -15.70 -17.02 -5.84
CA ARG A 39 -15.16 -16.78 -7.19
C ARG A 39 -13.87 -15.97 -7.12
N ARG A 40 -13.07 -16.06 -8.19
CA ARG A 40 -11.88 -15.23 -8.35
C ARG A 40 -12.26 -13.81 -8.76
N ILE A 41 -11.59 -12.82 -8.19
CA ILE A 41 -11.77 -11.39 -8.47
C ILE A 41 -10.42 -10.85 -8.93
N THR A 42 -10.40 -10.25 -10.12
CA THR A 42 -9.15 -9.74 -10.69
C THR A 42 -8.98 -8.25 -10.39
N ILE A 43 -7.74 -7.77 -10.39
CA ILE A 43 -7.47 -6.33 -10.29
C ILE A 43 -8.13 -5.54 -11.44
N SER A 44 -8.27 -6.15 -12.62
CA SER A 44 -8.96 -5.50 -13.74
C SER A 44 -10.44 -5.27 -13.43
N GLU A 45 -11.12 -6.27 -12.85
CA GLU A 45 -12.51 -6.13 -12.42
C GLU A 45 -12.67 -5.05 -11.34
N VAL A 46 -11.75 -4.99 -10.37
CA VAL A 46 -11.75 -3.93 -9.35
C VAL A 46 -11.56 -2.56 -9.99
N ALA A 47 -10.64 -2.45 -10.96
CA ALA A 47 -10.40 -1.20 -11.69
C ALA A 47 -11.65 -0.73 -12.44
N GLU A 48 -12.35 -1.66 -13.09
CA GLU A 48 -13.60 -1.39 -13.81
C GLU A 48 -14.73 -0.98 -12.84
N ALA A 49 -14.92 -1.71 -11.74
CA ALA A 49 -15.98 -1.46 -10.78
C ALA A 49 -15.77 -0.17 -9.95
N THR A 50 -14.53 0.14 -9.59
CA THR A 50 -14.18 1.33 -8.78
C THR A 50 -13.89 2.57 -9.62
N GLY A 51 -13.68 2.42 -10.93
CA GLY A 51 -13.16 3.49 -11.78
C GLY A 51 -11.70 3.90 -11.46
N ILE A 52 -11.00 3.18 -10.59
CA ILE A 52 -9.59 3.44 -10.26
C ILE A 52 -8.70 2.80 -11.32
N HIS A 53 -7.77 3.58 -11.88
CA HIS A 53 -6.85 3.08 -12.89
C HIS A 53 -6.02 1.89 -12.37
N ARG A 54 -5.91 0.81 -13.17
CA ARG A 54 -5.20 -0.44 -12.80
C ARG A 54 -3.77 -0.20 -12.29
N MET A 55 -3.04 0.75 -12.89
CA MET A 55 -1.70 1.13 -12.44
C MET A 55 -1.69 1.72 -11.03
N THR A 56 -2.71 2.49 -10.67
CA THR A 56 -2.86 3.07 -9.33
C THR A 56 -3.11 1.98 -8.30
N LEU A 57 -4.02 1.03 -8.59
CA LEU A 57 -4.24 -0.15 -7.73
C LEU A 57 -2.95 -0.96 -7.56
N SER A 58 -2.21 -1.20 -8.65
CA SER A 58 -0.90 -1.87 -8.59
C SER A 58 0.09 -1.14 -7.69
N LYS A 59 0.13 0.20 -7.76
CA LYS A 59 0.97 1.02 -6.88
C LYS A 59 0.55 0.92 -5.42
N MET A 60 -0.74 1.05 -5.12
CA MET A 60 -1.27 0.90 -3.76
C MET A 60 -0.94 -0.47 -3.17
N ILE A 61 -0.98 -1.54 -3.98
CA ILE A 61 -0.71 -2.92 -3.56
C ILE A 61 0.78 -3.18 -3.32
N ASN A 62 1.64 -2.70 -4.21
CA ASN A 62 3.05 -3.11 -4.24
C ASN A 62 4.01 -2.06 -3.65
N HIS A 63 3.60 -0.80 -3.56
CA HIS A 63 4.45 0.29 -3.08
C HIS A 63 4.00 0.76 -1.70
N ARG A 64 4.82 0.42 -0.71
CA ARG A 64 4.69 0.91 0.66
C ARG A 64 4.79 2.45 0.71
N GLY A 65 3.90 3.09 1.46
CA GLY A 65 3.88 4.55 1.58
C GLY A 65 3.45 5.30 0.32
N TYR A 66 2.78 4.62 -0.62
CA TYR A 66 2.23 5.28 -1.80
C TYR A 66 1.20 6.37 -1.41
N ASN A 67 1.38 7.58 -1.94
CA ASN A 67 0.42 8.65 -1.76
C ASN A 67 -0.73 8.48 -2.77
N THR A 68 -1.96 8.50 -2.27
CA THR A 68 -3.20 8.41 -3.05
C THR A 68 -4.21 9.40 -2.48
N GLY A 69 -5.16 9.86 -3.31
CA GLY A 69 -6.27 10.68 -2.84
C GLY A 69 -7.25 9.88 -1.99
N THR A 70 -7.92 10.53 -1.04
CA THR A 70 -8.97 9.92 -0.20
C THR A 70 -10.14 9.39 -1.03
N GLU A 71 -10.42 9.98 -2.19
CA GLU A 71 -11.44 9.49 -3.14
C GLU A 71 -11.19 8.04 -3.61
N ASN A 72 -9.92 7.65 -3.79
CA ASN A 72 -9.61 6.26 -4.15
C ASN A 72 -9.90 5.30 -2.99
N VAL A 73 -9.73 5.77 -1.74
CA VAL A 73 -10.03 4.99 -0.55
C VAL A 73 -11.53 4.84 -0.37
N ASP A 74 -12.29 5.92 -0.58
CA ASP A 74 -13.75 5.94 -0.54
C ASP A 74 -14.37 4.92 -1.51
N ARG A 75 -13.95 4.98 -2.78
CA ARG A 75 -14.39 4.03 -3.82
C ARG A 75 -14.06 2.58 -3.50
N LEU A 76 -12.91 2.33 -2.86
CA LEU A 76 -12.55 0.98 -2.40
C LEU A 76 -13.45 0.53 -1.24
N CYS A 77 -13.72 1.41 -0.28
CA CYS A 77 -14.62 1.11 0.84
C CYS A 77 -16.03 0.80 0.34
N GLU A 78 -16.53 1.56 -0.63
CA GLU A 78 -17.82 1.32 -1.29
C GLU A 78 -17.84 -0.04 -2.01
N TYR A 79 -16.82 -0.33 -2.84
CA TYR A 79 -16.72 -1.60 -3.58
C TYR A 79 -16.64 -2.82 -2.66
N PHE A 80 -15.90 -2.72 -1.55
CA PHE A 80 -15.76 -3.82 -0.59
C PHE A 80 -16.88 -3.85 0.47
N GLY A 81 -17.68 -2.79 0.59
CA GLY A 81 -18.68 -2.64 1.65
C GLY A 81 -18.05 -2.69 3.05
N CYS A 82 -16.92 -2.00 3.25
CA CYS A 82 -16.11 -2.11 4.47
C CYS A 82 -15.77 -0.75 5.09
N GLN A 83 -15.17 -0.76 6.28
CA GLN A 83 -14.69 0.47 6.91
C GLN A 83 -13.29 0.84 6.40
N VAL A 84 -12.87 2.09 6.62
CA VAL A 84 -11.58 2.60 6.13
C VAL A 84 -10.39 1.83 6.71
N GLU A 85 -10.48 1.41 7.97
CA GLU A 85 -9.48 0.60 8.66
C GLU A 85 -9.35 -0.81 8.09
N ASP A 86 -10.32 -1.30 7.32
CA ASP A 86 -10.21 -2.57 6.59
C ASP A 86 -9.33 -2.41 5.34
N VAL A 87 -9.29 -1.21 4.75
CA VAL A 87 -8.50 -0.90 3.55
C VAL A 87 -7.13 -0.34 3.90
N ILE A 88 -7.01 0.40 5.01
CA ILE A 88 -5.78 1.11 5.38
C ILE A 88 -5.35 0.70 6.78
N GLU A 89 -4.05 0.46 6.93
CA GLU A 89 -3.41 0.19 8.21
C GLU A 89 -2.26 1.17 8.43
N TYR A 90 -2.19 1.72 9.62
CA TYR A 90 -1.00 2.44 10.09
C TYR A 90 0.07 1.42 10.45
N VAL A 91 1.23 1.49 9.78
CA VAL A 91 2.38 0.63 10.09
C VAL A 91 3.53 1.50 10.62
N PRO A 92 3.94 1.31 11.90
CA PRO A 92 5.18 1.89 12.40
C PRO A 92 6.37 1.14 11.78
N MET A 93 7.28 1.85 11.10
CA MET A 93 8.52 1.21 10.62
C MET A 93 9.42 0.80 11.77
N SER A 94 9.55 -0.52 11.95
CA SER A 94 10.73 -1.15 12.54
C SER A 94 11.56 -1.75 11.40
N ASP A 95 12.89 -1.64 11.45
CA ASP A 95 13.90 -2.01 10.43
C ASP A 95 13.92 -3.50 9.98
N LYS A 96 12.79 -4.09 9.61
CA LYS A 96 12.77 -5.40 8.95
C LYS A 96 12.32 -5.24 7.51
N PRO A 97 13.20 -5.51 6.53
CA PRO A 97 12.77 -5.61 5.15
C PRO A 97 11.74 -6.74 5.07
N ASP A 98 10.57 -6.36 4.56
CA ASP A 98 9.51 -7.24 4.11
C ASP A 98 10.07 -8.38 3.25
N ALA A 99 10.03 -9.60 3.79
CA ALA A 99 10.26 -10.81 3.02
C ALA A 99 8.99 -11.15 2.23
N THR A 100 8.74 -10.41 1.15
CA THR A 100 7.80 -10.84 0.11
C THR A 100 8.65 -11.45 -1.01
N GLY A 101 8.66 -12.78 -1.06
CA GLY A 101 9.32 -13.59 -2.09
C GLY A 101 8.62 -13.58 -3.44
#